data_AF-A0A2E8V5X5-F1
#
_entry.id   AF-A0A2E8V5X5-F1
#
_cell.length_a   1.000
_cell.length_b   1.000
_cell.length_c   1.000
_cell.angle_alpha   90.00
_cell.angle_beta   90.00
_cell.angle_gamma   90.00
#
_symmetry.space_group_name_H-M   'P 1'
#
loop_
_entity.id
_entity.type
_entity.pdbx_description
1 polymer ?
#
loop_
_entity_poly.entity_id
_entity_poly.type
_entity_poly.pdbx_seq_one_letter_code
_entity_poly.pdbx_strand_id
1 'polypeptide(L)'
;MKARLALRISAICFILLGLLVLQVLWITPEILPGADTSEEVITTARAWGDVNATIFVSFGIFLIILSGIDNLTFIQRVLFANTLLTIPMLGIGIFHHVYLNSGPPPPVFILVTLSGLFSLYGWKKGL
;
A
#
# COMPACT_ATOMS: atom_id res chain seq x y z
N MET A 1 -8.53 -3.36 -20.48
CA MET A 1 -8.06 -2.14 -19.79
C MET A 1 -6.62 -1.88 -20.24
N LYS A 2 -6.26 -0.67 -20.69
CA LYS A 2 -4.86 -0.39 -21.10
C LYS A 2 -3.94 -0.62 -19.88
N ALA A 3 -2.81 -1.31 -20.03
CA ALA A 3 -1.86 -1.59 -18.93
C ALA A 3 -1.50 -0.33 -18.10
N ARG A 4 -1.48 0.84 -18.75
CA ARG A 4 -1.35 2.16 -18.11
C ARG A 4 -2.43 2.46 -17.06
N LEU A 5 -3.69 2.13 -17.37
CA LEU A 5 -4.80 2.33 -16.44
C LEU A 5 -4.69 1.38 -15.24
N ALA A 6 -4.26 0.13 -15.45
CA ALA A 6 -3.98 -0.79 -14.35
C ALA A 6 -2.91 -0.22 -13.41
N LEU A 7 -1.83 0.32 -13.97
CA LEU A 7 -0.75 0.93 -13.19
C LEU A 7 -1.23 2.16 -12.40
N ARG A 8 -2.09 2.99 -13.01
CA ARG A 8 -2.70 4.15 -12.33
C ARG A 8 -3.65 3.74 -11.20
N ILE A 9 -4.42 2.67 -11.37
CA ILE A 9 -5.29 2.16 -10.31
C ILE A 9 -4.44 1.65 -9.15
N SER A 10 -3.41 0.83 -9.43
CA SER A 10 -2.46 0.37 -8.40
C SER A 10 -1.80 1.54 -7.68
N ALA A 11 -1.44 2.60 -8.41
CA ALA A 11 -0.88 3.82 -7.85
C ALA A 11 -1.83 4.53 -6.88
N ILE A 12 -3.09 4.70 -7.27
CA ILE A 12 -4.13 5.31 -6.43
C ILE A 12 -4.31 4.48 -5.15
N CYS A 13 -4.28 3.15 -5.23
CA CYS A 13 -4.36 2.29 -4.05
C CYS A 13 -3.23 2.59 -3.04
N PHE A 14 -1.99 2.83 -3.49
CA PHE A 14 -0.88 3.20 -2.60
C PHE A 14 -1.00 4.61 -2.03
N ILE A 15 -1.49 5.57 -2.82
CA ILE A 15 -1.75 6.92 -2.30
C ILE A 15 -2.82 6.87 -1.19
N LEU A 16 -3.93 6.17 -1.45
CA LEU A 16 -4.99 5.98 -0.47
C LEU A 16 -4.49 5.21 0.77
N LEU A 17 -3.60 4.23 0.58
CA LEU A 17 -3.00 3.49 1.68
C LEU A 17 -2.14 4.39 2.57
N GLY A 18 -1.31 5.26 1.98
CA GLY A 18 -0.51 6.20 2.74
C GLY A 18 -1.36 7.24 3.49
N LEU A 19 -2.39 7.78 2.84
CA LEU A 19 -3.34 8.69 3.49
C LEU A 19 -4.09 8.02 4.65
N LEU A 20 -4.49 6.76 4.48
CA LEU A 20 -5.14 5.98 5.53
C LEU A 20 -4.22 5.80 6.75
N VAL A 21 -2.94 5.49 6.54
CA VAL A 21 -1.96 5.34 7.64
C VAL A 21 -1.83 6.64 8.44
N LEU A 22 -1.73 7.80 7.76
CA LEU A 22 -1.70 9.10 8.44
C LEU A 22 -2.97 9.35 9.24
N GLN A 23 -4.14 9.13 8.62
CA GLN A 23 -5.42 9.37 9.29
C GLN A 23 -5.56 8.50 10.54
N VAL A 24 -5.24 7.22 10.46
CA VAL A 24 -5.36 6.28 11.58
C VAL A 24 -4.50 6.71 12.76
N LEU A 25 -3.25 7.12 12.53
CA LEU A 25 -2.30 7.41 13.61
C LEU A 25 -2.49 8.78 14.26
N TRP A 26 -3.03 9.73 13.49
CA TRP A 26 -3.25 11.09 13.98
C TRP A 26 -4.65 11.30 14.55
N ILE A 27 -5.68 10.67 13.97
CA ILE A 27 -7.08 10.89 14.37
C ILE A 27 -7.53 9.85 15.41
N THR A 28 -7.04 8.61 15.31
CA THR A 28 -7.48 7.51 16.19
C THR A 28 -6.29 6.79 16.84
N PRO A 29 -5.42 7.49 17.60
CA PRO A 29 -4.24 6.87 18.21
C PRO A 29 -4.61 5.78 19.24
N GLU A 30 -5.83 5.83 19.80
CA GLU A 30 -6.35 4.88 20.79
C GLU A 30 -6.44 3.44 20.26
N ILE A 31 -6.46 3.24 18.93
CA ILE A 31 -6.44 1.89 18.35
C ILE A 31 -5.05 1.26 18.36
N LEU A 32 -4.02 2.02 18.77
CA LEU A 32 -2.66 1.51 18.87
C LEU A 32 -2.50 0.65 20.13
N PRO A 33 -1.83 -0.51 20.02
CA PRO A 33 -1.47 -1.30 21.19
C PRO A 33 -0.63 -0.46 22.16
N GLY A 34 -1.10 -0.32 23.41
CA GLY A 34 -0.40 0.46 24.44
C GLY A 34 -0.60 1.97 24.36
N ALA A 35 -1.57 2.46 23.58
CA ALA A 35 -1.93 3.87 23.54
C ALA A 35 -2.28 4.45 24.94
N ASP A 36 -2.97 3.66 25.76
CA ASP A 36 -3.37 4.08 27.11
C ASP A 36 -2.21 4.14 28.12
N THR A 37 -1.05 3.58 27.75
CA THR A 37 0.06 3.34 28.68
C THR A 37 1.24 4.29 28.53
N SER A 38 1.44 4.93 27.37
CA SER A 38 2.56 5.86 27.18
C SER A 38 2.41 6.75 25.95
N GLU A 39 2.55 8.06 26.14
CA GLU A 39 2.65 9.05 25.06
C GLU A 39 3.87 8.81 24.16
N GLU A 40 4.95 8.22 24.70
CA GLU A 40 6.14 7.86 23.95
C GLU A 40 5.85 6.74 22.93
N VAL A 41 4.98 5.79 23.28
CA VAL A 41 4.53 4.71 22.37
C VAL A 41 3.74 5.29 21.20
N ILE A 42 2.79 6.20 21.49
CA ILE A 42 2.01 6.88 20.45
C ILE A 42 2.92 7.71 19.54
N THR A 43 3.84 8.47 20.12
CA THR A 43 4.77 9.33 19.36
C THR A 43 5.69 8.49 18.47
N THR A 44 6.20 7.37 18.97
CA THR A 44 7.03 6.44 18.20
C THR A 44 6.24 5.80 17.06
N ALA A 45 5.01 5.34 17.33
CA ALA A 45 4.13 4.77 16.31
C ALA A 45 3.80 5.78 15.20
N ARG A 46 3.55 7.05 15.56
CA ARG A 46 3.36 8.15 14.60
C ARG A 46 4.60 8.36 13.75
N ALA A 47 5.79 8.46 14.35
CA ALA A 47 7.03 8.66 13.61
C ALA A 47 7.27 7.56 12.56
N TRP A 48 7.10 6.28 12.93
CA TRP A 48 7.21 5.16 11.99
C TRP A 48 6.12 5.18 10.92
N GLY A 49 4.90 5.50 11.32
CA GLY A 49 3.78 5.57 10.42
C GLY A 49 3.83 6.71 9.42
N ASP A 50 4.31 7.89 9.81
CA ASP A 50 4.49 9.05 8.92
C ASP A 50 5.50 8.74 7.81
N VAL A 51 6.60 8.07 8.17
CA VAL A 51 7.60 7.60 7.20
C VAL A 51 6.97 6.58 6.24
N ASN A 52 6.29 5.56 6.77
CA ASN A 52 5.64 4.53 5.95
C ASN A 52 4.54 5.11 5.03
N ALA A 53 3.73 6.02 5.55
CA ALA A 53 2.72 6.72 4.76
C ALA A 53 3.34 7.52 3.63
N THR A 54 4.40 8.27 3.92
CA THR A 54 5.14 9.06 2.92
C THR A 54 5.74 8.15 1.85
N ILE A 55 6.28 7.00 2.23
CA ILE A 55 6.76 5.99 1.28
C ILE A 55 5.63 5.49 0.38
N PHE A 56 4.45 5.16 0.93
CA PHE A 56 3.32 4.70 0.13
C PHE A 56 2.79 5.78 -0.83
N VAL A 57 2.64 7.02 -0.37
CA VAL A 57 2.23 8.14 -1.23
C VAL A 57 3.27 8.37 -2.33
N SER A 58 4.55 8.40 -1.98
CA SER A 58 5.66 8.59 -2.92
C SER A 58 5.70 7.48 -3.96
N PHE A 59 5.53 6.22 -3.52
CA PHE A 59 5.47 5.07 -4.42
C PHE A 59 4.29 5.16 -5.38
N GLY A 60 3.10 5.53 -4.90
CA GLY A 60 1.95 5.75 -5.77
C GLY A 60 2.18 6.88 -6.80
N ILE A 61 2.73 8.03 -6.38
CA ILE A 61 3.10 9.11 -7.30
C ILE A 61 4.12 8.61 -8.34
N PHE A 62 5.13 7.85 -7.90
CA PHE A 62 6.11 7.24 -8.79
C PHE A 62 5.45 6.32 -9.84
N LEU A 63 4.51 5.46 -9.44
CA LEU A 63 3.77 4.62 -10.38
C LEU A 63 2.92 5.43 -11.38
N ILE A 64 2.34 6.57 -10.96
CA ILE A 64 1.65 7.50 -11.88
C ILE A 64 2.62 8.03 -12.93
N ILE A 65 3.80 8.49 -12.53
CA ILE A 65 4.84 9.00 -13.44
C ILE A 65 5.25 7.90 -14.43
N LEU A 66 5.55 6.69 -13.93
CA LEU A 66 5.91 5.55 -14.78
C LEU A 66 4.80 5.18 -15.79
N SER A 67 3.53 5.39 -15.45
CA SER A 67 2.41 5.15 -16.36
C SER A 67 2.38 6.07 -17.59
N GLY A 68 3.11 7.18 -17.54
CA GLY A 68 3.26 8.13 -18.65
C GLY A 68 4.33 7.71 -19.68
N ILE A 69 5.20 6.76 -19.36
CA ILE A 69 6.30 6.33 -20.24
C ILE A 69 5.73 5.58 -21.44
N ASP A 70 6.18 5.94 -22.63
CA ASP A 70 5.75 5.34 -23.89
C ASP A 70 6.50 4.03 -24.22
N ASN A 71 6.51 3.10 -23.26
CA ASN A 71 7.12 1.79 -23.41
C ASN A 71 6.27 0.73 -22.69
N LEU A 72 5.53 -0.06 -23.47
CA LEU A 72 4.59 -1.05 -22.93
C LEU A 72 5.31 -2.19 -22.17
N THR A 73 6.42 -2.68 -22.70
CA THR A 73 7.23 -3.74 -22.06
C THR A 73 7.78 -3.28 -20.72
N PHE A 74 8.20 -2.02 -20.62
CA PHE A 74 8.60 -1.41 -19.36
C PHE A 74 7.44 -1.37 -18.36
N ILE A 75 6.26 -0.88 -18.78
CA ILE A 75 5.06 -0.83 -17.92
C ILE A 75 4.67 -2.22 -17.42
N GLN A 76 4.75 -3.25 -18.27
CA GLN A 76 4.48 -4.63 -17.88
C GLN A 76 5.44 -5.14 -16.80
N ARG A 77 6.73 -4.81 -16.89
CA ARG A 77 7.71 -5.16 -15.85
C ARG A 77 7.40 -4.47 -14.53
N VAL A 78 6.97 -3.20 -14.58
CA VAL A 78 6.56 -2.45 -13.39
C VAL A 78 5.31 -3.09 -12.76
N LEU A 79 4.32 -3.49 -13.56
CA LEU A 79 3.12 -4.18 -13.08
C LEU A 79 3.45 -5.55 -12.46
N PHE A 80 4.35 -6.31 -13.08
CA PHE A 80 4.82 -7.57 -12.52
C PHE A 80 5.56 -7.36 -11.18
N ALA A 81 6.46 -6.39 -11.12
CA ALA A 81 7.17 -6.02 -9.90
C ALA A 81 6.19 -5.58 -8.78
N ASN A 82 5.16 -4.79 -9.12
CA ASN A 82 4.15 -4.39 -8.16
C ASN A 82 3.35 -5.59 -7.63
N THR A 83 3.03 -6.55 -8.50
CA THR A 83 2.36 -7.80 -8.09
C THR A 83 3.22 -8.55 -7.07
N LEU A 84 4.52 -8.72 -7.36
CA LEU A 84 5.46 -9.36 -6.44
C LEU A 84 5.63 -8.61 -5.12
N LEU A 85 5.51 -7.28 -5.12
CA LEU A 85 5.57 -6.46 -3.92
C LEU A 85 4.32 -6.61 -3.03
N THR A 86 3.13 -6.76 -3.62
CA THR A 86 1.90 -6.92 -2.84
C THR A 86 1.80 -8.24 -2.08
N ILE A 87 2.45 -9.31 -2.56
CA ILE A 87 2.45 -10.63 -1.92
C ILE A 87 3.05 -10.59 -0.50
N PRO A 88 4.30 -10.14 -0.27
CA PRO A 88 4.87 -10.06 1.07
C PRO A 88 4.14 -9.05 1.95
N MET A 89 3.63 -7.94 1.39
CA MET A 89 2.82 -6.99 2.16
C MET A 89 1.56 -7.67 2.73
N LEU A 90 0.83 -8.44 1.91
CA LEU A 90 -0.32 -9.22 2.35
C LEU A 90 0.09 -10.30 3.35
N GLY A 91 1.20 -11.02 3.09
CA GLY A 91 1.70 -12.06 3.99
C GLY A 91 1.99 -11.52 5.39
N ILE A 92 2.71 -10.40 5.50
CA ILE A 92 3.01 -9.76 6.79
C ILE A 92 1.73 -9.23 7.44
N GLY A 93 0.85 -8.60 6.67
CA GLY A 93 -0.42 -8.07 7.20
C GLY A 93 -1.31 -9.19 7.75
N ILE A 94 -1.47 -10.29 7.02
CA ILE A 94 -2.25 -11.46 7.44
C ILE A 94 -1.62 -12.08 8.68
N PHE A 95 -0.29 -12.18 8.71
CA PHE A 95 0.41 -12.70 9.88
C PHE A 95 0.07 -11.90 11.15
N HIS A 96 0.16 -10.56 11.09
CA HIS A 96 -0.16 -9.71 12.23
C HIS A 96 -1.66 -9.77 12.60
N HIS A 97 -2.54 -9.88 11.60
CA HIS A 97 -3.99 -9.89 11.85
C HIS A 97 -4.49 -11.21 12.43
N VAL A 98 -4.01 -12.34 11.90
CA VAL A 98 -4.50 -13.67 12.28
C VAL A 98 -3.73 -14.26 13.46
N TYR A 99 -2.39 -14.09 13.51
CA TYR A 99 -1.58 -14.73 14.53
C TYR A 99 -1.28 -13.82 15.71
N LEU A 100 -1.08 -12.52 15.47
CA LEU A 100 -0.77 -11.56 16.53
C LEU A 100 -1.99 -10.79 17.04
N ASN A 101 -3.18 -11.01 16.45
CA ASN A 101 -4.43 -10.29 16.77
C ASN A 101 -4.27 -8.77 16.83
N SER A 102 -3.30 -8.23 16.08
CA SER A 102 -2.88 -6.82 16.09
C SER A 102 -2.49 -6.37 14.69
N GLY A 103 -3.28 -6.83 13.70
CA GLY A 103 -3.06 -6.52 12.30
C GLY A 103 -3.60 -5.17 11.86
N PRO A 104 -3.27 -4.76 10.63
CA PRO A 104 -3.81 -3.53 10.06
C PRO A 104 -5.34 -3.63 9.89
N PRO A 105 -6.03 -2.49 9.79
CA PRO A 105 -7.48 -2.48 9.62
C PRO A 105 -7.90 -3.03 8.24
N PRO A 106 -9.15 -3.52 8.09
CA PRO A 106 -9.64 -4.14 6.85
C PRO A 106 -9.36 -3.37 5.55
N PRO A 107 -9.45 -2.02 5.50
CA PRO A 107 -9.16 -1.28 4.28
C PRO A 107 -7.73 -1.46 3.75
N VAL A 108 -6.75 -1.74 4.60
CA VAL A 108 -5.36 -2.00 4.16
C VAL A 108 -5.30 -3.25 3.27
N PHE A 109 -5.95 -4.34 3.69
CA PHE A 109 -6.00 -5.58 2.93
C PHE A 109 -6.68 -5.38 1.58
N ILE A 110 -7.78 -4.62 1.57
CA ILE A 110 -8.52 -4.31 0.35
C ILE A 110 -7.64 -3.54 -0.63
N LEU A 111 -6.98 -2.47 -0.18
CA LEU A 111 -6.15 -1.62 -1.05
C LEU A 111 -4.94 -2.38 -1.62
N VAL A 112 -4.24 -3.16 -0.79
CA VAL A 112 -3.09 -3.95 -1.24
C VAL A 112 -3.53 -5.06 -2.21
N THR A 113 -4.64 -5.75 -1.91
CA THR A 113 -5.19 -6.79 -2.79
C THR A 113 -5.63 -6.22 -4.14
N LEU A 114 -6.36 -5.10 -4.14
CA LEU A 114 -6.77 -4.43 -5.38
C LEU A 114 -5.56 -4.01 -6.20
N SER A 115 -4.54 -3.41 -5.55
CA SER A 115 -3.30 -3.03 -6.24
C SER A 115 -2.64 -4.23 -6.93
N GLY A 116 -2.53 -5.36 -6.24
CA GLY A 116 -1.94 -6.59 -6.77
C GLY A 116 -2.77 -7.20 -7.89
N LEU A 117 -4.09 -7.29 -7.74
CA LEU A 117 -4.99 -7.85 -8.76
C LEU A 117 -5.01 -7.02 -10.04
N PHE A 118 -5.11 -5.69 -9.93
CA PHE A 118 -5.06 -4.81 -11.09
C PHE A 118 -3.69 -4.86 -11.77
N SER A 119 -2.61 -4.97 -10.99
CA SER A 119 -1.27 -5.15 -11.54
C SER A 119 -1.11 -6.46 -12.30
N LEU A 120 -1.55 -7.58 -11.73
CA LEU A 120 -1.52 -8.89 -12.37
C LEU A 120 -2.37 -8.91 -13.64
N TYR A 121 -3.57 -8.32 -13.58
CA TYR A 121 -4.45 -8.18 -14.75
C TYR A 121 -3.79 -7.35 -15.85
N GLY A 122 -3.22 -6.19 -15.50
CA GLY A 122 -2.54 -5.30 -16.43
C GLY A 122 -1.32 -5.95 -17.10
N TRP A 123 -0.57 -6.75 -16.34
CA TRP A 123 0.56 -7.53 -16.85
C TRP A 123 0.10 -8.61 -17.84
N LYS A 124 -0.88 -9.43 -17.47
CA LYS A 124 -1.40 -10.52 -18.32
C LYS A 124 -2.09 -10.06 -19.59
N LYS A 125 -2.75 -8.89 -19.58
CA LYS A 125 -3.43 -8.30 -20.75
C LYS A 125 -2.50 -7.50 -21.67
N GLY A 126 -1.27 -7.28 -21.25
CA GLY A 126 -0.25 -6.63 -22.08
C GLY A 126 0.55 -7.60 -22.94
N LEU A 127 0.66 -8.86 -22.51
CA LEU A 127 1.13 -9.99 -23.32
C LEU A 127 0.12 -10.30 -24.43
#